data_AF-A0A535HWA8-F1
#
_entry.id   AF-A0A535HWA8-F1
#
_cell.length_a   1.000
_cell.length_b   1.000
_cell.length_c   1.000
_cell.angle_alpha   90.00
_cell.angle_beta   90.00
_cell.angle_gamma   90.00
#
_symmetry.space_group_name_H-M   'P 1'
#
loop_
_entity.id
_entity.type
_entity.pdbx_description
1 polymer ?
#
loop_
_entity_poly.entity_id
_entity_poly.type
_entity_poly.pdbx_seq_one_letter_code
_entity_poly.pdbx_strand_id
1 'polypeptide(L)'
;MPEPAAPVDPEQALLEALAAGGPLALLGDRNPVALVKSAAARSGRSLDWVDARGLTTQPFDRLVRGWWDGVEWNPGGLVRAMTSGGIFLISNVQALPDDLRQRIGRLLLTGKVPLTGPMLTTDRVIAGHPATSYVLHVDDHQPVLLQVYTLIKRFPVRIRADAAGPPPVARR
;
A
#
# COMPACT_ATOMS: atom_id res chain seq x y z
N MET A 1 -36.68 1.14 -11.33
CA MET A 1 -35.25 1.48 -11.42
C MET A 1 -34.67 1.41 -10.02
N PRO A 2 -33.57 0.69 -9.77
CA PRO A 2 -32.91 0.81 -8.49
C PRO A 2 -32.32 2.22 -8.38
N GLU A 3 -32.56 2.85 -7.25
CA GLU A 3 -32.04 4.15 -6.87
C GLU A 3 -30.51 4.12 -6.94
N PRO A 4 -29.84 5.16 -7.48
CA PRO A 4 -28.37 5.20 -7.46
C PRO A 4 -27.93 5.18 -5.99
N ALA A 5 -27.13 4.17 -5.63
CA ALA A 5 -26.53 4.09 -4.30
C ALA A 5 -25.87 5.44 -3.96
N ALA A 6 -26.17 5.98 -2.77
CA ALA A 6 -25.61 7.24 -2.32
C ALA A 6 -24.08 7.22 -2.48
N PRO A 7 -23.45 8.34 -2.90
CA PRO A 7 -22.01 8.39 -3.04
C PRO A 7 -21.37 8.01 -1.70
N VAL A 8 -20.66 6.89 -1.69
CA VAL A 8 -19.98 6.40 -0.50
C VAL A 8 -18.90 7.43 -0.14
N ASP A 9 -18.96 7.97 1.07
CA ASP A 9 -17.91 8.84 1.60
C ASP A 9 -16.57 8.09 1.56
N PRO A 10 -15.56 8.59 0.80
CA PRO A 10 -14.30 7.89 0.62
C PRO A 10 -13.53 7.70 1.94
N GLU A 11 -13.68 8.61 2.92
CA GLU A 11 -13.05 8.45 4.23
C GLU A 11 -13.70 7.30 5.00
N GLN A 12 -15.03 7.20 4.96
CA GLN A 12 -15.77 6.10 5.60
C GLN A 12 -15.46 4.75 4.95
N ALA A 13 -15.42 4.68 3.61
CA ALA A 13 -15.01 3.47 2.90
C ALA A 13 -13.58 3.04 3.28
N LEU A 14 -12.66 3.99 3.42
CA LEU A 14 -11.30 3.72 3.83
C LEU A 14 -11.25 3.21 5.28
N LEU A 15 -12.01 3.80 6.20
CA LEU A 15 -12.11 3.33 7.58
C LEU A 15 -12.59 1.87 7.67
N GLU A 16 -13.64 1.52 6.93
CA GLU A 16 -14.18 0.17 6.88
C GLU A 16 -13.17 -0.83 6.28
N ALA A 17 -12.53 -0.46 5.18
CA ALA A 17 -11.51 -1.30 4.55
C ALA A 17 -10.27 -1.50 5.43
N LEU A 18 -9.84 -0.45 6.14
CA LEU A 18 -8.74 -0.56 7.10
C LEU A 18 -9.15 -1.46 8.27
N ALA A 19 -10.37 -1.32 8.81
CA ALA A 19 -10.85 -2.18 9.89
C ALA A 19 -10.91 -3.67 9.48
N ALA A 20 -11.24 -3.97 8.22
CA ALA A 20 -11.25 -5.33 7.69
C ALA A 20 -9.84 -5.96 7.53
N GLY A 21 -8.80 -5.13 7.43
CA GLY A 21 -7.44 -5.59 7.16
C GLY A 21 -7.22 -5.98 5.69
N GLY A 22 -6.02 -6.45 5.40
CA GLY A 22 -5.65 -6.95 4.08
C GLY A 22 -5.28 -5.87 3.05
N PRO A 23 -5.08 -6.28 1.79
CA PRO A 23 -4.61 -5.41 0.73
C PRO A 23 -5.73 -4.56 0.12
N LEU A 24 -5.48 -3.26 -0.01
CA LEU A 24 -6.37 -2.31 -0.68
C LEU A 24 -5.60 -1.36 -1.58
N ALA A 25 -6.23 -0.96 -2.69
CA ALA A 25 -5.73 0.07 -3.58
C ALA A 25 -6.52 1.37 -3.37
N LEU A 26 -5.80 2.46 -3.17
CA LEU A 26 -6.33 3.81 -3.06
C LEU A 26 -6.02 4.57 -4.35
N LEU A 27 -7.04 5.09 -5.02
CA LEU A 27 -6.91 5.83 -6.27
C LEU A 27 -7.29 7.29 -6.05
N GLY A 28 -6.51 8.20 -6.64
CA GLY A 28 -6.73 9.63 -6.51
C GLY A 28 -6.22 10.19 -5.18
N ASP A 29 -6.61 11.42 -4.86
CA ASP A 29 -6.09 12.28 -3.80
C ASP A 29 -4.61 12.68 -3.97
N ARG A 30 -4.34 13.99 -3.87
CA ARG A 30 -2.98 14.55 -3.92
C ARG A 30 -2.24 14.36 -2.59
N ASN A 31 -2.93 14.00 -1.50
CA ASN A 31 -2.34 13.77 -0.19
C ASN A 31 -2.89 12.50 0.53
N PRO A 32 -2.64 11.30 -0.03
CA PRO A 32 -3.11 10.03 0.53
C PRO A 32 -2.61 9.77 1.96
N VAL A 33 -1.47 10.37 2.35
CA VAL A 33 -0.89 10.20 3.67
C VAL A 33 -1.77 10.85 4.74
N ALA A 34 -2.31 12.04 4.48
CA ALA A 34 -3.18 12.72 5.43
C ALA A 34 -4.48 11.93 5.64
N LEU A 35 -5.07 11.43 4.56
CA LEU A 35 -6.30 10.62 4.59
C LEU A 35 -6.09 9.32 5.38
N VAL A 36 -5.05 8.54 5.04
CA VAL A 36 -4.75 7.28 5.74
C VAL A 36 -4.33 7.52 7.19
N LYS A 37 -3.62 8.63 7.49
CA LYS A 37 -3.26 9.00 8.86
C LYS A 37 -4.48 9.34 9.71
N SER A 38 -5.45 10.07 9.16
CA SER A 38 -6.73 10.34 9.83
C SER A 38 -7.45 9.01 10.15
N ALA A 39 -7.56 8.13 9.15
CA ALA A 39 -8.23 6.85 9.32
C ALA A 39 -7.51 5.91 10.32
N ALA A 40 -6.17 5.89 10.28
CA ALA A 40 -5.35 5.16 11.23
C ALA A 40 -5.58 5.64 12.67
N ALA A 41 -5.58 6.96 12.89
CA ALA A 41 -5.84 7.56 14.20
C ALA A 41 -7.23 7.20 14.74
N ARG A 42 -8.27 7.25 13.90
CA ARG A 42 -9.64 6.86 14.27
C ARG A 42 -9.76 5.37 14.62
N SER A 43 -8.97 4.52 13.96
CA SER A 43 -8.92 3.07 14.24
C SER A 43 -7.98 2.69 15.40
N GLY A 44 -7.23 3.64 15.96
CA GLY A 44 -6.22 3.37 17.00
C GLY A 44 -5.02 2.54 16.52
N ARG A 45 -4.72 2.57 15.22
CA ARG A 45 -3.67 1.73 14.60
C ARG A 45 -2.47 2.57 14.18
N SER A 46 -1.27 1.98 14.27
CA SER A 46 -0.05 2.60 13.78
C SER A 46 -0.05 2.71 12.25
N LEU A 47 0.61 3.75 11.74
CA LEU A 47 0.83 3.95 10.30
C LEU A 47 2.33 4.05 10.02
N ASP A 48 2.84 3.10 9.25
CA ASP A 48 4.12 3.21 8.55
C ASP A 48 3.83 3.56 7.08
N TRP A 49 4.58 4.50 6.51
CA TRP A 49 4.37 4.89 5.12
C TRP A 49 5.66 5.23 4.39
N VAL A 50 5.63 5.09 3.07
CA VAL A 50 6.75 5.40 2.18
C VAL A 50 6.23 6.07 0.91
N ASP A 51 6.88 7.15 0.48
CA ASP A 51 6.64 7.76 -0.84
C ASP A 51 7.52 7.10 -1.90
N ALA A 52 6.90 6.44 -2.87
CA ALA A 52 7.58 5.79 -3.97
C ALA A 52 8.44 6.75 -4.81
N ARG A 53 8.11 8.04 -4.85
CA ARG A 53 8.92 9.04 -5.57
C ARG A 53 10.33 9.16 -5.00
N GLY A 54 10.50 8.88 -3.70
CA GLY A 54 11.80 8.88 -3.02
C GLY A 54 12.50 7.52 -3.02
N LEU A 55 11.90 6.46 -3.58
CA LEU A 55 12.43 5.09 -3.56
C LEU A 55 13.32 4.75 -4.75
N THR A 56 13.38 5.61 -5.77
CA THR A 56 14.24 5.38 -6.96
C THR A 56 15.73 5.54 -6.64
N THR A 57 16.07 6.26 -5.57
CA THR A 57 17.45 6.53 -5.14
C THR A 57 17.82 5.86 -3.82
N GLN A 58 16.88 5.13 -3.19
CA GLN A 58 17.07 4.48 -1.90
C GLN A 58 16.96 2.96 -2.03
N PRO A 59 17.63 2.17 -1.16
CA PRO A 59 17.46 0.73 -1.16
C PRO A 59 16.02 0.40 -0.74
N PHE A 60 15.15 0.16 -1.72
CA PHE A 60 13.75 -0.27 -1.57
C PHE A 60 13.58 -1.31 -0.46
N ASP A 61 14.50 -2.28 -0.45
CA ASP A 61 14.51 -3.37 0.51
C ASP A 61 14.70 -2.88 1.95
N ARG A 62 15.55 -1.88 2.18
CA ARG A 62 15.81 -1.34 3.51
C ARG A 62 14.58 -0.68 4.12
N LEU A 63 13.87 0.13 3.32
CA LEU A 63 12.74 0.92 3.78
C LEU A 63 11.45 0.11 3.89
N VAL A 64 11.25 -0.82 2.96
CA VAL A 64 10.05 -1.66 2.91
C VAL A 64 10.27 -2.91 3.76
N ARG A 65 11.28 -3.74 3.46
CA ARG A 65 11.48 -5.04 4.12
C ARG A 65 12.32 -4.94 5.39
N GLY A 66 13.38 -4.14 5.40
CA GLY A 66 14.40 -4.13 6.44
C GLY A 66 15.77 -4.58 5.94
N TRP A 67 16.75 -4.62 6.84
CA TRP A 67 18.13 -4.99 6.53
C TRP A 67 18.82 -5.69 7.70
N TRP A 68 19.84 -6.48 7.41
CA TRP A 68 20.78 -7.02 8.38
C TRP A 68 21.94 -6.03 8.49
N ASP A 69 22.26 -5.56 9.68
CA ASP A 69 23.38 -4.62 9.88
C ASP A 69 24.71 -5.32 10.23
N GLY A 70 24.71 -6.65 10.35
CA GLY A 70 25.85 -7.43 10.82
C GLY A 70 25.60 -8.07 12.19
N VAL A 71 24.67 -7.54 12.98
CA VAL A 71 24.38 -7.95 14.36
C VAL A 71 22.93 -8.40 14.51
N GLU A 72 21.98 -7.65 13.95
CA GLU A 72 20.56 -7.96 14.05
C GLU A 72 19.76 -7.56 12.80
N TRP A 73 18.54 -8.09 12.72
CA TRP A 73 17.61 -7.75 11.65
C TRP A 73 16.81 -6.51 12.02
N ASN A 74 17.01 -5.43 11.28
CA ASN A 74 16.31 -4.16 11.44
C ASN A 74 15.06 -4.12 10.55
N PRO A 75 13.84 -4.06 11.09
CA PRO A 75 12.62 -4.14 10.29
C PRO A 75 12.35 -2.84 9.53
N GLY A 76 11.99 -2.97 8.25
CA GLY A 76 11.45 -1.87 7.44
C GLY A 76 9.99 -1.56 7.79
N GLY A 77 9.42 -0.52 7.17
CA GLY A 77 8.05 -0.05 7.48
C GLY A 77 6.98 -1.11 7.22
N LEU A 78 7.10 -1.90 6.15
CA LEU A 78 6.15 -2.98 5.86
C LEU A 78 6.23 -4.07 6.93
N VAL A 79 7.46 -4.48 7.32
CA VAL A 79 7.64 -5.50 8.35
C VAL A 79 7.15 -5.04 9.72
N ARG A 80 7.38 -3.77 10.10
CA ARG A 80 6.83 -3.22 11.35
C ARG A 80 5.31 -3.28 11.38
N ALA A 81 4.65 -2.82 10.33
CA ALA A 81 3.19 -2.89 10.22
C ALA A 81 2.68 -4.35 10.26
N MET A 82 3.36 -5.26 9.54
CA MET A 82 3.05 -6.69 9.52
C MET A 82 3.17 -7.34 10.90
N THR A 83 4.15 -6.95 11.71
CA THR A 83 4.34 -7.50 13.05
C THR A 83 3.35 -6.90 14.06
N SER A 84 3.01 -5.61 13.94
CA SER A 84 2.12 -4.94 14.89
C SER A 84 0.63 -5.03 14.54
N GLY A 85 0.26 -5.56 13.37
CA GLY A 85 -1.11 -5.41 12.85
C GLY A 85 -1.44 -3.98 12.44
N GLY A 86 -0.42 -3.16 12.17
CA GLY A 86 -0.56 -1.76 11.76
C GLY A 86 -0.97 -1.60 10.31
N ILE A 87 -0.94 -0.36 9.84
CA ILE A 87 -1.24 0.02 8.46
C ILE A 87 0.07 0.35 7.78
N PHE A 88 0.30 -0.23 6.60
CA PHE A 88 1.41 0.15 5.72
C PHE A 88 0.88 0.85 4.48
N LEU A 89 1.36 2.05 4.19
CA LEU A 89 1.04 2.81 2.98
C LEU A 89 2.27 2.95 2.08
N ILE A 90 2.14 2.58 0.81
CA ILE A 90 3.05 3.06 -0.23
C ILE A 90 2.30 4.05 -1.14
N SER A 91 2.76 5.31 -1.14
CA SER A 91 2.15 6.35 -1.97
C SER A 91 2.86 6.51 -3.31
N ASN A 92 2.10 6.84 -4.35
CA ASN A 92 2.60 7.22 -5.67
C ASN A 92 3.30 6.08 -6.41
N VAL A 93 2.77 4.85 -6.32
CA VAL A 93 3.43 3.66 -6.87
C VAL A 93 3.68 3.74 -8.38
N GLN A 94 2.96 4.61 -9.10
CA GLN A 94 3.18 4.87 -10.52
C GLN A 94 4.59 5.44 -10.80
N ALA A 95 5.24 6.06 -9.81
CA ALA A 95 6.60 6.57 -9.91
C ALA A 95 7.68 5.47 -9.86
N LEU A 96 7.34 4.25 -9.44
CA LEU A 96 8.31 3.15 -9.41
C LEU A 96 8.59 2.58 -10.81
N PRO A 97 9.83 2.16 -11.09
CA PRO A 97 10.15 1.20 -12.14
C PRO A 97 9.24 -0.04 -12.09
N ASP A 98 8.97 -0.66 -13.23
CA ASP A 98 7.99 -1.76 -13.31
C ASP A 98 8.39 -2.97 -12.46
N ASP A 99 9.67 -3.32 -12.41
CA ASP A 99 10.19 -4.41 -11.58
C ASP A 99 9.94 -4.17 -10.08
N LEU A 100 10.25 -2.97 -9.58
CA LEU A 100 9.99 -2.60 -8.19
C LEU A 100 8.50 -2.52 -7.89
N ARG A 101 7.70 -2.04 -8.85
CA ARG A 101 6.24 -1.97 -8.74
C ARG A 101 5.59 -3.35 -8.68
N GLN A 102 6.01 -4.30 -9.52
CA GLN A 102 5.55 -5.68 -9.46
C GLN A 102 5.98 -6.34 -8.15
N ARG A 103 7.21 -6.06 -7.69
CA ARG A 103 7.75 -6.58 -6.43
C ARG A 103 6.93 -6.09 -5.23
N ILE A 104 6.70 -4.79 -5.10
CA ILE A 104 5.87 -4.25 -3.99
C ILE A 104 4.44 -4.78 -4.09
N GLY A 105 3.85 -4.80 -5.29
CA GLY A 105 2.52 -5.34 -5.52
C GLY A 105 2.37 -6.77 -5.00
N ARG A 106 3.35 -7.63 -5.31
CA ARG A 106 3.39 -9.02 -4.81
C ARG A 106 3.48 -9.07 -3.28
N LEU A 107 4.34 -8.27 -2.65
CA LEU A 107 4.49 -8.26 -1.19
C LEU A 107 3.17 -7.87 -0.49
N LEU A 108 2.51 -6.81 -0.95
CA LEU A 108 1.25 -6.34 -0.35
C LEU A 108 0.11 -7.34 -0.58
N LEU A 109 -0.02 -7.90 -1.78
CA LEU A 109 -1.09 -8.85 -2.11
C LEU A 109 -0.95 -10.18 -1.36
N THR A 110 0.29 -10.63 -1.14
CA THR A 110 0.54 -11.91 -0.44
C THR A 110 0.58 -11.76 1.07
N GLY A 111 0.83 -10.55 1.58
CA GLY A 111 1.11 -10.33 3.01
C GLY A 111 2.29 -11.16 3.49
N LYS A 112 3.25 -11.44 2.60
CA LYS A 112 4.43 -12.27 2.88
C LYS A 112 5.69 -11.54 2.45
N VAL A 113 6.64 -11.41 3.36
CA VAL A 113 7.92 -10.77 3.11
C VAL A 113 9.05 -11.78 3.35
N PRO A 114 9.79 -12.19 2.30
CA PRO A 114 11.02 -12.93 2.51
C PRO A 114 12.07 -11.97 3.07
N LEU A 115 12.65 -12.33 4.21
CA LEU A 115 13.82 -11.71 4.77
C LEU A 115 15.06 -12.41 4.23
N THR A 116 16.07 -11.62 3.87
CA THR A 116 17.34 -12.10 3.35
C THR A 116 18.45 -11.62 4.27
N GLY A 117 18.99 -12.53 5.09
CA GLY A 117 20.10 -12.31 6.02
C GLY A 117 21.34 -13.13 5.65
N PRO A 118 22.36 -13.25 6.52
CA PRO A 118 23.55 -14.07 6.24
C PRO A 118 23.15 -15.52 5.90
N MET A 119 23.80 -16.09 4.89
CA MET A 119 23.50 -17.38 4.23
C MET A 119 23.29 -18.58 5.16
N LEU A 120 23.71 -18.49 6.42
CA LEU A 120 23.66 -19.59 7.38
C LEU A 120 22.44 -19.56 8.31
N THR A 121 21.66 -18.46 8.38
CA THR A 121 20.67 -18.35 9.47
C THR A 121 19.29 -17.78 9.17
N THR A 122 18.93 -17.20 8.02
CA THR A 122 17.51 -16.78 7.86
C THR A 122 17.06 -16.45 6.43
N ASP A 123 16.63 -17.47 5.68
CA ASP A 123 15.58 -17.35 4.66
C ASP A 123 14.21 -17.46 5.37
N ARG A 124 13.84 -16.44 6.16
CA ARG A 124 12.58 -16.43 6.90
C ARG A 124 11.51 -15.69 6.11
N VAL A 125 10.32 -16.26 6.03
CA VAL A 125 9.14 -15.55 5.52
C VAL A 125 8.36 -15.01 6.72
N ILE A 126 8.21 -13.69 6.77
CA ILE A 126 7.24 -13.06 7.67
C ILE A 126 5.89 -13.09 6.99
N ALA A 127 4.89 -13.67 7.66
CA ALA A 127 3.49 -13.52 7.33
C ALA A 127 2.90 -12.38 8.19
N GLY A 128 2.13 -11.49 7.57
CA GLY A 128 1.57 -10.35 8.28
C GLY A 128 0.47 -10.75 9.24
N HIS A 129 0.36 -10.01 10.34
CA HIS A 129 -0.71 -10.15 11.31
C HIS A 129 -2.08 -10.00 10.62
N PRO A 130 -3.13 -10.76 11.00
CA PRO A 130 -4.43 -10.73 10.30
C PRO A 130 -5.07 -9.34 10.21
N ALA A 131 -4.85 -8.49 11.22
CA ALA A 131 -5.35 -7.12 11.22
C ALA A 131 -4.59 -6.18 10.27
N THR A 132 -3.39 -6.53 9.79
CA THR A 132 -2.53 -5.63 9.00
C THR A 132 -3.25 -5.16 7.74
N SER A 133 -3.21 -3.86 7.45
CA SER A 133 -3.75 -3.30 6.21
C SER A 133 -2.62 -2.82 5.30
N TYR A 134 -2.70 -3.17 4.01
CA TYR A 134 -1.70 -2.81 3.01
C TYR A 134 -2.31 -1.87 1.99
N VAL A 135 -1.94 -0.60 2.04
CA VAL A 135 -2.47 0.45 1.18
C VAL A 135 -1.49 0.73 0.05
N LEU A 136 -1.89 0.42 -1.18
CA LEU A 136 -1.20 0.84 -2.39
C LEU A 136 -1.91 2.07 -2.97
N HIS A 137 -1.24 3.22 -2.99
CA HIS A 137 -1.83 4.43 -3.56
C HIS A 137 -1.29 4.74 -4.97
N VAL A 138 -2.21 5.14 -5.85
CA VAL A 138 -1.95 5.62 -7.21
C VAL A 138 -2.64 6.97 -7.43
N ASP A 139 -1.85 7.98 -7.79
CA ASP A 139 -2.40 9.25 -8.29
C ASP A 139 -2.76 9.07 -9.76
N ASP A 140 -4.05 8.89 -10.04
CA ASP A 140 -4.58 8.68 -11.38
C ASP A 140 -4.98 9.99 -12.11
N HIS A 141 -4.68 11.15 -11.52
CA HIS A 141 -4.74 12.44 -12.22
C HIS A 141 -3.58 12.61 -13.21
N GLN A 142 -2.53 11.81 -13.06
CA GLN A 142 -1.41 11.76 -14.00
C GLN A 142 -1.60 10.61 -15.01
N PRO A 143 -1.00 10.69 -16.21
CA PRO A 143 -1.01 9.58 -17.15
C PRO A 143 -0.45 8.31 -16.51
N VAL A 144 -1.33 7.33 -16.27
CA VAL A 144 -0.96 6.06 -15.64
C VAL A 144 -0.71 5.00 -16.70
N LEU A 145 0.44 4.33 -16.61
CA LEU A 145 0.76 3.21 -17.50
C LEU A 145 -0.25 2.06 -17.33
N LEU A 146 -0.55 1.35 -18.43
CA LEU A 146 -1.44 0.18 -18.40
C LEU A 146 -1.03 -0.87 -17.35
N GLN A 147 0.28 -1.03 -17.13
CA GLN A 147 0.85 -1.93 -16.12
C GLN A 147 0.38 -1.61 -14.69
N VAL A 148 0.21 -0.33 -14.37
CA VAL A 148 -0.27 0.12 -13.06
C VAL A 148 -1.75 -0.23 -12.89
N TYR A 149 -2.57 -0.04 -13.94
CA TYR A 149 -3.97 -0.48 -13.92
C TYR A 149 -4.10 -2.00 -13.75
N THR A 150 -3.26 -2.77 -14.45
CA THR A 150 -3.21 -4.24 -14.31
C THR A 150 -2.85 -4.63 -12.88
N LEU A 151 -1.92 -3.92 -12.23
CA LEU A 151 -1.60 -4.14 -10.82
C LEU A 151 -2.79 -3.83 -9.90
N ILE A 152 -3.42 -2.65 -10.05
CA ILE A 152 -4.56 -2.25 -9.21
C ILE A 152 -5.70 -3.26 -9.28
N LYS A 153 -5.99 -3.83 -10.45
CA LYS A 153 -7.04 -4.85 -10.64
C LYS A 153 -6.84 -6.11 -9.80
N ARG A 154 -5.63 -6.37 -9.30
CA ARG A 154 -5.32 -7.51 -8.43
C ARG A 154 -5.70 -7.27 -6.97
N PHE A 155 -5.93 -6.01 -6.56
CA PHE A 155 -6.33 -5.69 -5.21
C PHE A 155 -7.83 -5.96 -4.99
N PRO A 156 -8.20 -6.67 -3.92
CA PRO A 156 -9.59 -7.05 -3.67
C PRO A 156 -10.46 -5.84 -3.37
N VAL A 157 -9.91 -4.87 -2.63
CA VAL A 157 -10.57 -3.60 -2.30
C VAL A 157 -9.92 -2.47 -3.08
N ARG A 158 -10.74 -1.63 -3.70
CA ARG A 158 -10.33 -0.45 -4.49
C ARG A 158 -11.20 0.73 -4.07
N ILE A 159 -10.58 1.78 -3.58
CA ILE A 159 -11.27 2.98 -3.07
C ILE A 159 -10.77 4.17 -3.87
N ARG A 160 -11.70 4.99 -4.35
CA ARG A 160 -11.37 6.28 -4.96
C ARG A 160 -11.50 7.35 -3.89
N ALA A 161 -10.42 8.09 -3.64
CA ALA A 161 -10.34 9.11 -2.59
C ALA A 161 -10.82 10.51 -3.03
N ASP A 162 -11.03 10.72 -4.33
CA ASP A 162 -11.47 12.02 -4.84
C ASP A 162 -12.92 12.31 -4.43
N ALA A 163 -13.10 13.35 -3.60
CA ALA A 163 -14.39 14.00 -3.44
C ALA A 163 -14.76 14.69 -4.76
N ALA A 164 -15.62 14.03 -5.56
CA ALA A 164 -16.20 14.53 -6.81
C ALA A 164 -15.22 14.78 -7.97
N GLY A 165 -14.88 13.72 -8.72
CA GLY A 165 -14.36 13.83 -10.08
C GLY A 165 -14.77 12.62 -10.90
N PRO A 166 -15.29 12.77 -12.14
CA PRO A 166 -15.69 11.64 -12.96
C PRO A 166 -14.46 10.74 -13.24
N PRO A 167 -14.67 9.43 -13.48
CA PRO A 167 -13.58 8.53 -13.79
C PRO A 167 -12.79 9.05 -15.00
N PRO A 168 -11.46 8.80 -15.07
CA PRO A 168 -10.68 9.20 -16.23
C PRO A 168 -11.31 8.59 -17.50
N VAL A 169 -11.52 9.44 -18.50
CA VAL A 169 -12.12 9.05 -19.77
C VAL A 169 -11.33 7.89 -20.36
N ALA A 170 -11.99 6.73 -20.50
CA ALA A 170 -11.42 5.59 -21.20
C ALA A 170 -11.08 6.03 -22.62
N ARG A 171 -9.78 6.15 -22.93
CA ARG A 171 -9.35 6.35 -24.32
C ARG A 171 -9.64 5.05 -25.07
N ARG A 172 -10.57 5.15 -26.04
CA ARG A 172 -10.88 4.13 -27.03
C ARG A 172 -9.71 3.94 -27.98
#